data_AF-A0A1E5BVV3-F1
#
_entry.id   AF-A0A1E5BVV3-F1
#
_cell.length_a   1.000
_cell.length_b   1.000
_cell.length_c   1.000
_cell.angle_alpha   90.00
_cell.angle_beta   90.00
_cell.angle_gamma   90.00
#
_symmetry.space_group_name_H-M   'P 1'
#
loop_
_entity.id
_entity.type
_entity.pdbx_description
1 polymer ?
#
loop_
_entity_poly.entity_id
_entity_poly.type
_entity_poly.pdbx_seq_one_letter_code
_entity_poly.pdbx_strand_id
1 'polypeptide(L)'
;MTHGAENLMMKDITFSVGAVTFTYSLTAEQKKFLRLAQDTHVDLGQWPDFSENMTQVIQDAIPDSLKLPSESQLNYVRTISSDLNVPLPDKYDQSALTCLSFIADYKPAHDRVLAVFNRIRGRLLG
;
A
#
# COMPACT_ATOMS: atom_id res chain seq x y z
N MET A 1 -25.46 38.80 30.57
CA MET A 1 -24.61 39.34 29.49
C MET A 1 -23.25 38.67 29.66
N THR A 2 -22.73 37.77 28.83
CA THR A 2 -22.90 37.39 27.41
C THR A 2 -22.56 35.90 27.32
N HIS A 3 -23.52 35.01 27.05
CA HIS A 3 -23.54 34.20 25.82
C HIS A 3 -22.17 34.09 25.11
N GLY A 4 -21.35 33.14 25.56
CA GLY A 4 -20.28 32.54 24.76
C GLY A 4 -20.78 31.19 24.27
N ALA A 5 -21.62 31.19 23.24
CA ALA A 5 -21.95 29.98 22.51
C ALA A 5 -20.68 29.51 21.80
N GLU A 6 -19.91 28.63 22.46
CA GLU A 6 -19.01 27.75 21.73
C GLU A 6 -19.90 26.87 20.85
N ASN A 7 -20.02 27.32 19.61
CA ASN A 7 -20.59 26.59 18.51
C ASN A 7 -19.78 25.28 18.40
N LEU A 8 -20.26 24.23 19.06
CA LEU A 8 -19.83 22.85 18.86
C LEU A 8 -20.18 22.49 17.40
N MET A 9 -19.36 22.99 16.47
CA MET A 9 -19.17 22.40 15.16
C MET A 9 -19.07 20.90 15.42
N MET A 10 -20.10 20.12 15.06
CA MET A 10 -20.10 18.67 15.22
C MET A 10 -18.88 18.13 14.47
N LYS A 11 -17.82 17.92 15.24
CA LYS A 11 -16.46 17.73 14.74
C LYS A 11 -16.42 16.39 14.04
N ASP A 12 -15.74 16.37 12.91
CA ASP A 12 -15.35 15.14 12.25
C ASP A 12 -14.67 14.21 13.27
N ILE A 13 -14.92 12.91 13.16
CA ILE A 13 -14.24 11.92 13.98
C ILE A 13 -12.79 11.88 13.48
N THR A 14 -11.86 12.31 14.33
CA THR A 14 -10.43 12.25 14.05
C THR A 14 -9.73 11.46 15.14
N PHE A 15 -8.99 10.42 14.74
CA PHE A 15 -8.10 9.70 15.65
C PHE A 15 -6.86 9.21 14.90
N SER A 16 -5.78 9.00 15.64
CA SER A 16 -4.49 8.59 15.07
C SER A 16 -3.98 7.32 15.75
N VAL A 17 -3.38 6.43 14.96
CA VAL A 17 -2.71 5.21 15.41
C VAL A 17 -1.29 5.23 14.84
N GLY A 18 -0.32 5.56 15.69
CA GLY A 18 1.07 5.75 15.25
C GLY A 18 1.17 6.84 14.16
N ALA A 19 1.57 6.45 12.96
CA ALA A 19 1.72 7.33 11.80
C ALA A 19 0.45 7.48 10.94
N VAL A 20 -0.62 6.72 11.22
CA VAL A 20 -1.86 6.74 10.43
C VAL A 20 -2.89 7.64 11.13
N THR A 21 -3.52 8.53 10.38
CA THR A 21 -4.63 9.37 10.89
C THR A 21 -5.90 9.06 10.12
N PHE A 22 -6.96 8.77 10.86
CA PHE A 22 -8.30 8.51 10.34
C PHE A 22 -9.16 9.74 10.54
N THR A 23 -9.87 10.13 9.48
CA THR A 23 -10.80 11.26 9.50
C THR A 23 -12.13 10.83 8.91
N TYR A 24 -13.23 11.06 9.62
CA TYR A 24 -14.57 10.80 9.12
C TYR A 24 -15.53 11.94 9.42
N SER A 25 -16.12 12.50 8.37
CA SER A 25 -17.15 13.51 8.48
C SER A 25 -18.54 12.88 8.52
N LEU A 26 -19.28 13.14 9.60
CA LEU A 26 -20.66 12.69 9.72
C LEU A 26 -21.53 13.31 8.62
N THR A 27 -22.38 12.50 7.99
CA THR A 27 -23.38 12.98 7.03
C THR A 27 -24.45 13.83 7.73
N ALA A 28 -25.20 14.62 6.95
CA ALA A 28 -26.28 15.45 7.50
C ALA A 28 -27.36 14.61 8.22
N GLU A 29 -27.61 13.38 7.74
CA GLU A 29 -28.55 12.45 8.36
C GLU A 29 -28.01 11.89 9.68
N GLN A 30 -26.76 11.42 9.71
CA GLN A 30 -26.11 10.95 10.95
C GLN A 30 -26.05 12.05 12.01
N LYS A 31 -25.80 13.31 11.61
CA LYS A 31 -25.87 14.47 12.52
C LYS A 31 -27.26 14.67 13.11
N LYS A 32 -28.34 14.39 12.36
CA LYS A 32 -29.71 14.46 12.91
C LYS A 32 -29.91 13.37 13.96
N PHE A 33 -29.50 12.14 13.69
CA PHE A 33 -29.64 11.04 14.65
C PHE A 33 -28.77 11.23 15.89
N LEU A 34 -27.56 11.76 15.76
CA LEU A 34 -26.67 12.01 16.89
C LEU A 34 -27.27 12.98 17.92
N ARG A 35 -28.11 13.94 17.50
CA ARG A 35 -28.82 14.86 18.41
C ARG A 35 -29.84 14.17 19.31
N LEU A 36 -30.26 12.97 18.93
CA LEU A 36 -31.25 12.16 19.67
C LEU A 36 -30.57 11.07 20.51
N ALA A 37 -29.28 10.83 20.29
CA ALA A 37 -28.52 9.82 21.00
C ALA A 37 -28.22 10.26 22.44
N GLN A 38 -28.21 9.29 23.35
CA GLN A 38 -27.70 9.46 24.72
C GLN A 38 -26.23 9.06 24.77
N ASP A 39 -25.55 9.43 25.86
CA ASP A 39 -24.17 9.02 26.11
C ASP A 39 -24.06 7.49 26.05
N THR A 40 -23.29 7.02 25.07
CA THR A 40 -23.13 5.60 24.76
C THR A 40 -21.65 5.31 24.57
N HIS A 41 -21.17 4.24 25.20
CA HIS A 41 -19.82 3.74 24.98
C HIS A 41 -19.84 2.62 23.94
N VAL A 42 -18.99 2.73 22.92
CA VAL A 42 -18.86 1.72 21.86
C VAL A 42 -17.44 1.15 21.94
N ASP A 43 -17.33 -0.15 22.19
CA ASP A 43 -16.06 -0.88 22.11
C ASP A 43 -15.81 -1.33 20.66
N LEU A 44 -14.82 -0.70 20.02
CA LEU A 44 -14.43 -1.00 18.64
C LEU A 44 -13.81 -2.39 18.50
N GLY A 45 -13.30 -3.00 19.58
CA GLY A 45 -12.78 -4.37 19.58
C GLY A 45 -13.85 -5.43 19.37
N GLN A 46 -15.13 -5.10 19.63
CA GLN A 46 -16.27 -5.98 19.38
C GLN A 46 -16.84 -5.81 17.96
N TRP A 47 -16.28 -4.91 17.15
CA TRP A 47 -16.70 -4.72 15.76
C TRP A 47 -15.84 -5.61 14.85
N PRO A 48 -16.40 -6.67 14.24
CA PRO A 48 -15.62 -7.66 13.50
C PRO A 48 -14.74 -7.03 12.40
N ASP A 49 -15.37 -6.23 11.54
CA ASP A 49 -14.72 -5.62 10.38
C ASP A 49 -13.71 -4.51 10.76
N PHE A 50 -13.79 -3.95 11.96
CA PHE A 50 -12.92 -2.85 12.35
C PHE A 50 -11.46 -3.34 12.49
N SER A 51 -11.27 -4.50 13.12
CA SER A 51 -9.94 -5.06 13.35
C SER A 51 -9.21 -5.43 12.04
N GLU A 52 -9.94 -6.03 11.09
CA GLU A 52 -9.42 -6.41 9.78
C GLU A 52 -9.07 -5.17 8.95
N ASN A 53 -9.99 -4.21 8.85
CA ASN A 53 -9.76 -2.96 8.14
C ASN A 53 -8.59 -2.17 8.74
N MET A 54 -8.48 -2.12 10.06
CA MET A 54 -7.37 -1.44 10.75
C MET A 54 -6.03 -2.09 10.41
N THR A 55 -5.96 -3.42 10.41
CA THR A 55 -4.75 -4.17 10.04
C THR A 55 -4.35 -3.88 8.61
N GLN A 56 -5.30 -3.92 7.67
CA GLN A 56 -5.05 -3.64 6.27
C GLN A 56 -4.53 -2.21 6.06
N VAL A 57 -5.17 -1.21 6.66
CA VAL A 57 -4.73 0.19 6.54
C VAL A 57 -3.31 0.39 7.10
N ILE A 58 -2.98 -0.25 8.22
CA ILE A 58 -1.62 -0.20 8.79
C ILE A 58 -0.60 -0.81 7.82
N GLN A 59 -0.92 -1.94 7.19
CA GLN A 59 -0.05 -2.59 6.20
C GLN A 59 0.13 -1.73 4.94
N ASP A 60 -0.94 -1.10 4.46
CA ASP A 60 -0.90 -0.23 3.28
C ASP A 60 -0.13 1.07 3.54
N ALA A 61 -0.13 1.54 4.79
CA ALA A 61 0.66 2.69 5.21
C ALA A 61 2.17 2.40 5.26
N ILE A 62 2.61 1.15 5.15
CA ILE A 62 4.04 0.82 5.02
C ILE A 62 4.50 1.26 3.64
N PRO A 63 5.46 2.21 3.53
CA PRO A 63 6.02 2.62 2.25
C PRO A 63 6.58 1.41 1.50
N ASP A 64 6.41 1.37 0.18
CA ASP A 64 6.96 0.29 -0.65
C ASP A 64 8.49 0.19 -0.54
N SER A 65 9.17 1.27 -0.16
CA SER A 65 10.60 1.29 0.15
C SER A 65 10.97 0.49 1.40
N LEU A 66 10.05 0.32 2.34
CA LEU A 66 10.20 -0.44 3.58
C LEU A 66 9.58 -1.84 3.50
N LYS A 67 8.84 -2.16 2.42
CA LYS A 67 8.35 -3.52 2.17
C LYS A 67 9.51 -4.41 1.74
N LEU A 68 9.59 -5.60 2.31
CA LEU A 68 10.53 -6.62 1.86
C LEU A 68 10.11 -7.14 0.47
N PRO A 69 11.07 -7.37 -0.43
CA PRO A 69 10.80 -7.95 -1.75
C PRO A 69 10.34 -9.41 -1.61
N SER A 70 9.39 -9.82 -2.44
CA SER A 70 9.00 -11.22 -2.57
C SER A 70 10.08 -12.06 -3.24
N GLU A 71 10.11 -13.38 -3.00
CA GLU A 71 11.04 -14.29 -3.68
C GLU A 71 10.94 -14.22 -5.20
N SER A 72 9.73 -14.02 -5.74
CA SER A 72 9.51 -13.85 -7.18
C SER A 72 10.22 -12.61 -7.72
N GLN A 73 10.11 -11.47 -7.01
CA GLN A 73 10.82 -10.24 -7.39
C GLN A 73 12.34 -10.41 -7.31
N LEU A 74 12.85 -11.07 -6.26
CA LEU A 74 14.28 -11.35 -6.10
C LEU A 74 14.81 -12.22 -7.24
N ASN A 75 14.09 -13.30 -7.55
CA ASN A 75 14.47 -14.20 -8.63
C ASN A 75 14.45 -13.50 -9.97
N TYR A 76 13.44 -12.67 -10.24
CA TYR A 76 13.35 -11.96 -11.51
C TYR A 76 14.46 -10.92 -11.68
N VAL A 77 14.79 -10.16 -10.63
CA VAL A 77 15.94 -9.23 -10.62
C VAL A 77 17.26 -9.97 -10.89
N ARG A 78 17.48 -11.14 -10.26
CA ARG A 78 18.66 -11.99 -10.50
C ARG A 78 18.72 -12.52 -11.94
N THR A 79 17.59 -12.94 -12.50
CA THR A 79 17.50 -13.40 -13.89
C THR A 79 17.85 -12.27 -14.86
N ILE A 80 17.26 -11.08 -14.69
CA ILE A 80 17.56 -9.93 -15.54
C ILE A 80 19.05 -9.56 -15.46
N SER A 81 19.61 -9.52 -14.24
CA SER A 81 21.03 -9.24 -14.02
C SER A 81 21.94 -10.25 -14.73
N SER A 82 21.63 -11.54 -14.62
CA SER A 82 22.36 -12.62 -15.30
C SER A 82 22.25 -12.52 -16.82
N ASP A 83 21.03 -12.38 -17.34
CA ASP A 83 20.75 -12.44 -18.78
C ASP A 83 21.27 -11.21 -19.53
N LEU A 84 21.23 -10.03 -18.90
CA LEU A 84 21.74 -8.79 -19.49
C LEU A 84 23.18 -8.47 -19.07
N ASN A 85 23.78 -9.27 -18.19
CA ASN A 85 25.09 -9.04 -17.59
C ASN A 85 25.23 -7.63 -16.97
N VAL A 86 24.22 -7.20 -16.22
CA VAL A 86 24.18 -5.91 -15.51
C VAL A 86 24.29 -6.15 -14.00
N PRO A 87 24.96 -5.27 -13.24
CA PRO A 87 25.12 -5.47 -11.79
C PRO A 87 23.78 -5.41 -11.07
N LEU A 88 23.64 -6.23 -10.02
CA LEU A 88 22.51 -6.15 -9.10
C LEU A 88 22.53 -4.81 -8.36
N PRO A 89 21.36 -4.20 -8.09
CA PRO A 89 21.30 -2.97 -7.33
C PRO A 89 21.60 -3.23 -5.85
N ASP A 90 22.22 -2.27 -5.18
CA ASP A 90 22.53 -2.37 -3.76
C ASP A 90 21.25 -2.56 -2.92
N LYS A 91 21.32 -3.47 -1.93
CA LYS A 91 20.21 -3.76 -1.00
C LYS A 91 18.90 -4.16 -1.69
N TYR A 92 18.97 -4.72 -2.90
CA TYR A 92 17.79 -5.22 -3.61
C TYR A 92 17.03 -6.29 -2.81
N ASP A 93 17.70 -7.01 -1.92
CA ASP A 93 17.14 -8.02 -1.02
C ASP A 93 16.37 -7.44 0.17
N GLN A 94 16.49 -6.14 0.41
CA GLN A 94 15.91 -5.47 1.57
C GLN A 94 14.79 -4.49 1.21
N SER A 95 14.57 -4.21 -0.08
CA SER A 95 13.56 -3.25 -0.53
C SER A 95 12.85 -3.70 -1.81
N ALA A 96 11.54 -3.91 -1.70
CA ALA A 96 10.67 -4.18 -2.84
C ALA A 96 10.72 -3.03 -3.86
N LEU A 97 10.82 -1.78 -3.42
CA LEU A 97 10.96 -0.62 -4.30
C LEU A 97 12.23 -0.73 -5.16
N THR A 98 13.38 -1.07 -4.56
CA THR A 98 14.64 -1.24 -5.30
C THR A 98 14.51 -2.34 -6.37
N CYS A 99 13.87 -3.47 -6.04
CA CYS A 99 13.57 -4.51 -7.02
C CYS A 99 12.69 -4.00 -8.17
N LEU A 100 11.60 -3.29 -7.84
CA LEU A 100 10.64 -2.81 -8.84
C LEU A 100 11.25 -1.77 -9.77
N SER A 101 12.04 -0.84 -9.26
CA SER A 101 12.76 0.15 -10.07
C SER A 101 13.73 -0.53 -11.04
N PHE A 102 14.52 -1.49 -10.56
CA PHE A 102 15.44 -2.24 -11.41
C PHE A 102 14.71 -3.05 -12.49
N ILE A 103 13.61 -3.72 -12.12
CA ILE A 103 12.80 -4.45 -13.10
C ILE A 103 12.27 -3.48 -14.16
N ALA A 104 11.75 -2.30 -13.78
CA ALA A 104 11.21 -1.34 -14.73
C ALA A 104 12.27 -0.85 -15.74
N ASP A 105 13.49 -0.57 -15.27
CA ASP A 105 14.57 -0.06 -16.11
C ASP A 105 15.08 -1.10 -17.12
N TYR A 106 15.17 -2.36 -16.72
CA TYR A 106 15.83 -3.40 -17.52
C TYR A 106 14.88 -4.38 -18.21
N LYS A 107 13.60 -4.46 -17.80
CA LYS A 107 12.59 -5.33 -18.41
C LYS A 107 12.46 -5.14 -19.93
N PRO A 108 12.42 -3.92 -20.50
CA PRO A 108 12.33 -3.74 -21.95
C PRO A 108 13.53 -4.29 -22.72
N ALA A 109 14.73 -4.29 -22.13
CA ALA A 109 15.91 -4.90 -22.74
C ALA A 109 15.87 -6.43 -22.63
N HIS A 110 15.50 -6.94 -21.46
CA HIS A 110 15.35 -8.36 -21.19
C HIS A 110 14.31 -9.04 -22.10
N ASP A 111 13.14 -8.43 -22.25
CA ASP A 111 12.07 -8.93 -23.12
C ASP A 111 12.52 -9.01 -24.60
N ARG A 112 13.36 -8.08 -25.06
CA ARG A 112 13.93 -8.10 -26.42
C ARG A 112 14.89 -9.28 -26.61
N VAL A 113 15.74 -9.58 -25.64
CA VAL A 113 16.65 -10.73 -25.68
C VAL A 113 15.86 -12.04 -25.75
N LEU A 114 14.83 -12.18 -24.90
CA LEU A 114 13.95 -13.35 -24.91
C LEU A 114 13.22 -13.52 -26.25
N ALA A 115 12.72 -12.44 -26.84
CA ALA A 115 12.05 -12.48 -28.13
C ALA A 115 12.98 -12.96 -29.27
N VAL A 116 14.23 -12.51 -29.29
CA VAL A 116 15.24 -12.98 -30.26
C VAL A 116 15.57 -14.44 -30.04
N PHE A 117 15.82 -14.85 -28.80
CA PHE A 117 16.13 -16.24 -28.46
C PHE A 117 15.00 -17.20 -28.86
N ASN A 118 13.76 -16.86 -28.53
CA ASN A 118 12.58 -17.66 -28.88
C ASN A 118 12.37 -17.76 -30.40
N ARG A 119 12.64 -16.68 -31.15
CA ARG A 119 12.56 -16.68 -32.61
C ARG A 119 13.62 -17.58 -33.25
N ILE A 120 14.83 -17.62 -32.70
CA ILE A 120 15.91 -18.53 -33.15
C ILE A 120 15.51 -19.98 -32.85
N ARG A 121 15.03 -20.27 -31.64
CA ARG A 121 14.62 -21.61 -31.22
C ARG A 121 13.46 -22.15 -32.08
N GLY A 122 12.47 -21.31 -32.39
CA GLY A 122 11.36 -21.69 -33.27
C GLY A 122 11.78 -21.97 -34.71
N ARG A 123 12.93 -21.45 -35.16
CA ARG A 123 13.46 -21.68 -36.51
C ARG A 123 14.35 -22.93 -36.61
N LEU A 124 14.84 -23.44 -35.47
CA LEU A 124 15.66 -24.66 -35.39
C LEU A 124 14.83 -25.93 -35.21
N LEU A 125 13.54 -25.79 -34.87
CA LEU A 125 12.60 -26.90 -34.66
C LEU A 125 11.60 -27.08 -35.82
N GLY A 126 11.76 -26.30 -36.90
CA GLY A 126 10.92 -26.34 -38.10
C GLY A 126 11.63 -26.90 -39.31
#